data_AF-A0A933XWZ9-F1
#
_entry.id   AF-A0A933XWZ9-F1
#
_cell.length_a   1.000
_cell.length_b   1.000
_cell.length_c   1.000
_cell.angle_alpha   90.00
_cell.angle_beta   90.00
_cell.angle_gamma   90.00
#
_symmetry.space_group_name_H-M   'P 1'
#
loop_
_entity.id
_entity.type
_entity.pdbx_description
1 polymer ?
#
loop_
_entity_poly.entity_id
_entity_poly.type
_entity_poly.pdbx_seq_one_letter_code
_entity_poly.pdbx_strand_id
1 'polypeptide(L)'
;MIRNRLFALAVCLAPFVVACSESKESAPPAATTASLPEAYHLAAEPAGAKDVLVLKTELKDGDSVVVRGRVQDFVNGLAAFVMTDGALKPCNEEGPMPTCETPWDYCCTDPAEITAASAGVEFRDGENVLRTDAQGFHGLDRLKWVTVKGVAKLDDKGNLTVVADGVYVKP
;
A
#
# COMPACT_ATOMS: atom_id res chain seq x y z
N MET A 1 36.67 14.30 -70.74
CA MET A 1 35.56 15.12 -71.27
C MET A 1 34.25 14.36 -71.10
N ILE A 2 33.40 14.94 -70.25
CA ILE A 2 31.93 14.81 -70.14
C ILE A 2 31.29 13.59 -70.81
N ARG A 3 30.83 12.62 -70.00
CA ARG A 3 29.76 11.70 -70.39
C ARG A 3 28.46 12.15 -69.72
N ASN A 4 27.58 12.64 -70.60
CA ASN A 4 26.31 13.30 -70.32
C ASN A 4 25.23 12.28 -69.91
N ARG A 5 24.34 12.69 -69.03
CA ARG A 5 23.17 11.93 -68.54
C ARG A 5 21.97 12.08 -69.48
N LEU A 6 21.16 11.03 -69.65
CA LEU A 6 19.74 11.06 -70.03
C LEU A 6 19.13 9.68 -69.69
N PHE A 7 18.34 9.58 -68.62
CA PHE A 7 16.87 9.58 -68.59
C PHE A 7 16.22 8.36 -69.28
N ALA A 8 15.83 7.38 -68.48
CA ALA A 8 14.71 6.47 -68.77
C ALA A 8 13.97 6.20 -67.46
N LEU A 9 12.85 6.89 -67.28
CA LEU A 9 11.90 6.77 -66.20
C LEU A 9 11.02 5.54 -66.48
N ALA A 10 11.15 4.48 -65.70
CA ALA A 10 10.28 3.30 -65.77
C ALA A 10 9.40 3.25 -64.50
N VAL A 11 8.11 3.49 -64.73
CA VAL A 11 7.00 3.36 -63.80
C VAL A 11 6.83 1.89 -63.41
N CYS A 12 6.77 1.57 -62.11
CA CYS A 12 6.31 0.25 -61.66
C CYS A 12 5.59 0.35 -60.30
N LEU A 13 4.26 0.20 -60.40
CA LEU A 13 3.27 -0.31 -59.45
C LEU A 13 3.69 -0.62 -58.01
N ALA A 14 3.01 0.04 -57.08
CA ALA A 14 2.82 -0.40 -55.69
C ALA A 14 1.77 -1.51 -55.59
N PRO A 15 1.87 -2.37 -54.57
CA PRO A 15 0.70 -2.75 -53.79
C PRO A 15 0.84 -2.32 -52.33
N PHE A 16 -0.22 -1.66 -51.85
CA PHE A 16 -0.47 -1.35 -50.45
C PHE A 16 -0.54 -2.66 -49.64
N VAL A 17 0.43 -2.87 -48.75
CA VAL A 17 0.30 -3.87 -47.69
C VAL A 17 -0.49 -3.23 -46.54
N VAL A 18 -1.72 -3.69 -46.39
CA VAL A 18 -2.58 -3.46 -45.23
C VAL A 18 -1.91 -4.15 -44.04
N ALA A 19 -1.26 -3.37 -43.18
CA ALA A 19 -0.85 -3.83 -41.87
C ALA A 19 -2.04 -3.72 -40.92
N CYS A 20 -2.65 -4.86 -40.59
CA CYS A 20 -3.60 -4.98 -39.49
C CYS A 20 -2.95 -4.45 -38.20
N SER A 21 -3.45 -3.33 -37.70
CA SER A 21 -3.28 -2.97 -36.30
C SER A 21 -4.16 -3.90 -35.49
N GLU A 22 -3.54 -4.92 -34.90
CA GLU A 22 -4.16 -5.69 -33.83
C GLU A 22 -4.18 -4.80 -32.59
N SER A 23 -5.29 -4.05 -32.44
CA SER A 23 -5.59 -3.31 -31.23
C SER A 23 -5.77 -4.31 -30.09
N LYS A 24 -4.66 -4.57 -29.39
CA LYS A 24 -4.68 -5.21 -28.08
C LYS A 24 -5.29 -4.20 -27.10
N GLU A 25 -6.61 -4.16 -27.07
CA GLU A 25 -7.40 -3.54 -26.01
C GLU A 25 -6.88 -4.13 -24.70
N SER A 26 -6.15 -3.31 -23.95
CA SER A 26 -5.66 -3.69 -22.64
C SER A 26 -6.88 -3.70 -21.74
N ALA A 27 -7.44 -4.89 -21.52
CA ALA A 27 -8.43 -5.10 -20.48
C ALA A 27 -7.89 -4.49 -19.18
N PRO A 28 -8.70 -3.71 -18.43
CA PRO A 28 -8.33 -3.29 -17.09
C PRO A 28 -7.89 -4.52 -16.31
N PRO A 29 -6.81 -4.45 -15.50
CA PRO A 29 -6.44 -5.57 -14.65
C PRO A 29 -7.67 -5.95 -13.84
N ALA A 30 -8.12 -7.21 -14.00
CA ALA A 30 -9.17 -7.76 -13.16
C ALA A 30 -8.73 -7.52 -11.71
N ALA A 31 -9.60 -6.91 -10.91
CA ALA A 31 -9.35 -6.73 -9.49
C ALA A 31 -9.04 -8.11 -8.90
N THR A 32 -7.78 -8.32 -8.53
CA THR A 32 -7.33 -9.53 -7.88
C THR A 32 -8.02 -9.57 -6.53
N THR A 33 -9.15 -10.26 -6.42
CA THR A 33 -9.71 -10.66 -5.12
C THR A 33 -8.85 -11.78 -4.57
N ALA A 34 -7.61 -11.45 -4.22
CA ALA A 34 -6.84 -12.19 -3.25
C ALA A 34 -7.03 -11.39 -1.97
N SER A 35 -8.11 -11.72 -1.26
CA SER A 35 -8.41 -11.11 0.02
C SER A 35 -7.64 -11.85 1.10
N LEU A 36 -7.25 -11.13 2.16
CA LEU A 36 -6.79 -11.76 3.39
C LEU A 36 -7.80 -12.85 3.82
N PRO A 37 -7.34 -13.94 4.47
CA PRO A 37 -8.24 -14.91 5.06
C PRO A 37 -9.25 -14.24 6.00
N GLU A 38 -10.53 -14.62 5.90
CA GLU A 38 -11.60 -14.10 6.78
C GLU A 38 -11.34 -14.31 8.27
N ALA A 39 -10.47 -15.26 8.63
CA ALA A 39 -10.01 -15.46 10.01
C ALA A 39 -9.32 -14.21 10.60
N TYR A 40 -8.77 -13.33 9.77
CA TYR A 40 -8.19 -12.07 10.19
C TYR A 40 -9.22 -10.95 10.40
N HIS A 41 -10.48 -11.12 10.00
CA HIS A 41 -11.49 -10.11 10.22
C HIS A 41 -12.01 -10.17 11.66
N LEU A 42 -11.88 -9.06 12.39
CA LEU A 42 -12.54 -8.86 13.68
C LEU A 42 -13.86 -8.12 13.45
N ALA A 43 -14.99 -8.75 13.76
CA ALA A 43 -16.32 -8.16 13.55
C ALA A 43 -16.65 -6.99 14.50
N ALA A 44 -15.86 -6.80 15.56
CA ALA A 44 -16.01 -5.72 16.53
C ALA A 44 -14.63 -5.22 16.98
N GLU A 45 -14.55 -3.94 17.37
CA GLU A 45 -13.33 -3.35 17.89
C GLU A 45 -12.87 -4.09 19.16
N PRO A 46 -11.67 -4.68 19.19
CA PRO A 46 -11.17 -5.36 20.38
C PRO A 46 -10.89 -4.36 21.50
N ALA A 47 -11.24 -4.75 22.74
CA ALA A 47 -11.02 -3.91 23.91
C ALA A 47 -9.52 -3.73 24.25
N GLY A 48 -9.20 -2.63 24.93
CA GLY A 48 -7.84 -2.38 25.42
C GLY A 48 -6.86 -1.87 24.37
N ALA A 49 -7.37 -1.38 23.24
CA ALA A 49 -6.55 -0.78 22.20
C ALA A 49 -5.76 0.44 22.71
N LYS A 50 -4.47 0.49 22.39
CA LYS A 50 -3.59 1.63 22.65
C LYS A 50 -3.14 2.24 21.32
N ASP A 51 -2.93 3.55 21.32
CA ASP A 51 -2.33 4.22 20.17
C ASP A 51 -0.83 3.88 20.06
N VAL A 52 -0.27 3.95 18.87
CA VAL A 52 1.08 3.46 18.52
C VAL A 52 2.17 4.04 19.43
N LEU A 53 2.14 5.35 19.67
CA LEU A 53 3.11 6.06 20.51
C LEU A 53 3.08 5.54 21.95
N VAL A 54 1.87 5.42 22.53
CA VAL A 54 1.70 4.91 23.89
C VAL A 54 2.18 3.47 23.97
N LEU A 55 1.77 2.63 23.02
CA LEU A 55 2.13 1.22 22.99
C LEU A 55 3.65 1.02 22.97
N LYS A 56 4.38 1.77 22.13
CA LYS A 56 5.85 1.68 22.00
C LYS A 56 6.62 2.07 23.26
N THR A 57 6.01 2.79 24.21
CA THR A 57 6.67 3.11 25.49
C THR A 57 6.60 1.99 26.54
N GLU A 58 5.69 1.03 26.36
CA GLU A 58 5.37 0.03 27.39
C GLU A 58 5.64 -1.41 26.93
N LEU A 59 5.64 -1.65 25.61
CA LEU A 59 5.73 -2.98 25.02
C LEU A 59 7.13 -3.58 25.10
N LYS A 60 7.18 -4.91 25.07
CA LYS A 60 8.38 -5.71 24.84
C LYS A 60 8.21 -6.58 23.60
N ASP A 61 9.32 -7.04 23.03
CA ASP A 61 9.27 -8.02 21.94
C ASP A 61 8.51 -9.27 22.38
N GLY A 62 7.59 -9.74 21.53
CA GLY A 62 6.75 -10.91 21.79
C GLY A 62 5.49 -10.65 22.61
N ASP A 63 5.24 -9.42 23.06
CA ASP A 63 4.01 -9.10 23.79
C ASP A 63 2.76 -9.27 22.90
N SER A 64 1.69 -9.80 23.47
CA SER A 64 0.36 -9.72 22.85
C SER A 64 -0.19 -8.31 22.98
N VAL A 65 -0.54 -7.68 21.87
CA VAL A 65 -0.93 -6.27 21.80
C VAL A 65 -2.26 -6.08 21.07
N VAL A 66 -2.94 -4.98 21.42
CA VAL A 66 -4.05 -4.42 20.67
C VAL A 66 -3.68 -2.98 20.36
N VAL A 67 -3.43 -2.67 19.09
CA VAL A 67 -2.96 -1.36 18.63
C VAL A 67 -4.02 -0.68 17.78
N ARG A 68 -4.19 0.63 17.95
CA ARG A 68 -5.07 1.47 17.15
C ARG A 68 -4.26 2.52 16.40
N GLY A 69 -4.70 2.84 15.19
CA GLY A 69 -4.12 3.91 14.38
C GLY A 69 -4.82 4.04 13.04
N ARG A 70 -4.23 4.83 12.14
CA ARG A 70 -4.68 4.99 10.76
C ARG A 70 -3.77 4.25 9.81
N VAL A 71 -4.32 3.63 8.78
CA VAL A 71 -3.50 3.05 7.70
C VAL A 71 -2.81 4.18 6.95
N GLN A 72 -1.49 4.10 6.83
CA GLN A 72 -0.68 5.03 6.07
C GLN A 72 -0.55 4.55 4.62
N ASP A 73 0.07 3.38 4.43
CA ASP A 73 0.32 2.83 3.10
C ASP A 73 0.43 1.31 3.11
N PHE A 74 0.32 0.70 1.92
CA PHE A 74 0.32 -0.75 1.73
C PHE A 74 1.61 -1.24 1.06
N VAL A 75 1.95 -2.50 1.30
CA VAL A 75 3.02 -3.17 0.56
C VAL A 75 2.41 -3.98 -0.58
N ASN A 76 2.57 -3.51 -1.81
CA ASN A 76 1.99 -4.14 -3.00
C ASN A 76 2.35 -5.63 -3.10
N GLY A 77 1.34 -6.48 -3.28
CA GLY A 77 1.46 -7.94 -3.40
C GLY A 77 1.74 -8.66 -2.09
N LEU A 78 1.79 -7.94 -0.96
CA LEU A 78 1.97 -8.51 0.38
C LEU A 78 0.85 -8.12 1.33
N ALA A 79 0.55 -9.05 2.23
CA ALA A 79 -0.44 -8.89 3.25
C ALA A 79 0.16 -8.06 4.39
N ALA A 80 0.52 -6.82 4.08
CA ALA A 80 1.18 -5.93 4.99
C ALA A 80 0.84 -4.48 4.69
N PHE A 81 0.79 -3.67 5.74
CA PHE A 81 0.63 -2.23 5.64
C PHE A 81 1.36 -1.55 6.78
N VAL A 82 1.63 -0.25 6.62
CA VAL A 82 2.11 0.61 7.68
C VAL A 82 0.93 1.38 8.23
N MET A 83 0.87 1.50 9.56
CA MET A 83 -0.08 2.35 10.25
C MET A 83 0.64 3.42 11.08
N THR A 84 -0.06 4.51 11.31
CA THR A 84 0.42 5.67 12.07
C THR A 84 -0.48 5.96 13.27
N ASP A 85 0.13 6.57 14.29
CA ASP A 85 -0.56 7.09 15.45
C ASP A 85 -1.62 8.13 15.07
N GLY A 86 -2.70 8.18 15.85
CA GLY A 86 -3.76 9.17 15.71
C GLY A 86 -3.31 10.62 15.90
N ALA A 87 -2.23 10.84 16.65
CA ALA A 87 -1.68 12.16 16.91
C ALA A 87 -1.05 12.81 15.66
N LEU A 88 -0.55 12.02 14.71
CA LEU A 88 0.00 12.56 13.47
C LEU A 88 -1.13 13.04 12.57
N LYS A 89 -1.06 14.27 12.08
CA LYS A 89 -2.04 14.80 11.13
C LYS A 89 -1.59 14.51 9.70
N PRO A 90 -2.35 13.73 8.93
CA PRO A 90 -2.07 13.55 7.51
C PRO A 90 -2.26 14.85 6.74
N CYS A 91 -1.67 14.91 5.56
CA CYS A 91 -1.68 16.08 4.67
C CYS A 91 -3.09 16.66 4.44
N ASN A 92 -4.12 15.83 4.25
CA ASN A 92 -5.50 16.32 4.07
C ASN A 92 -6.09 17.03 5.30
N GLU A 93 -5.46 16.93 6.47
CA GLU A 93 -5.88 17.54 7.73
C GLU A 93 -5.02 18.75 8.13
N GLU A 94 -3.92 19.04 7.41
CA GLU A 94 -2.99 20.14 7.71
C GLU A 94 -3.39 21.50 7.09
N GLY A 95 -4.55 21.57 6.43
CA GLY A 95 -5.11 22.81 5.86
C GLY A 95 -5.30 22.75 4.35
N PRO A 96 -5.55 23.89 3.68
CA PRO A 96 -5.83 23.92 2.26
C PRO A 96 -4.59 23.56 1.43
N MET A 97 -4.50 22.30 1.02
CA MET A 97 -3.53 21.81 0.03
C MET A 97 -4.26 21.44 -1.25
N PRO A 98 -4.41 22.38 -2.21
CA PRO A 98 -5.28 22.19 -3.37
C PRO A 98 -4.81 21.08 -4.33
N THR A 99 -3.58 20.57 -4.22
CA THR A 99 -2.97 19.64 -5.18
C THR A 99 -2.03 18.60 -4.54
N CYS A 100 -2.36 18.06 -3.37
CA CYS A 100 -1.57 16.95 -2.81
C CYS A 100 -1.93 15.64 -3.51
N GLU A 101 -0.97 15.01 -4.22
CA GLU A 101 -1.17 13.72 -4.90
C GLU A 101 -1.36 12.55 -3.91
N THR A 102 -0.79 12.70 -2.71
CA THR A 102 -0.82 11.71 -1.63
C THR A 102 -1.39 12.33 -0.35
N PRO A 103 -2.70 12.66 -0.32
CA PRO A 103 -3.33 13.32 0.82
C PRO A 103 -3.26 12.54 2.14
N TRP A 104 -2.91 11.25 2.09
CA TRP A 104 -2.70 10.37 3.23
C TRP A 104 -1.28 10.40 3.82
N ASP A 105 -0.34 11.09 3.16
CA ASP A 105 1.05 11.19 3.63
C ASP A 105 1.22 12.22 4.75
N TYR A 106 2.47 12.34 5.20
CA TYR A 106 2.92 13.22 6.28
C TYR A 106 4.12 14.06 5.83
N CYS A 107 4.11 14.55 4.58
CA CYS A 107 5.29 15.19 3.96
C CYS A 107 5.78 16.47 4.67
N CYS A 108 4.95 17.06 5.53
CA CYS A 108 5.29 18.23 6.36
C CYS A 108 5.76 17.87 7.77
N THR A 109 5.71 16.60 8.16
CA THR A 109 6.11 16.09 9.48
C THR A 109 7.57 15.63 9.45
N ASP A 110 8.28 15.78 10.57
CA ASP A 110 9.66 15.29 10.68
C ASP A 110 9.70 13.76 10.48
N PRO A 111 10.59 13.22 9.62
CA PRO A 111 10.67 11.78 9.37
C PRO A 111 10.91 10.92 10.62
N ALA A 112 11.64 11.45 11.62
CA ALA A 112 11.86 10.78 12.89
C ALA A 112 10.57 10.72 13.73
N GLU A 113 9.74 11.76 13.67
CA GLU A 113 8.42 11.77 14.33
C GLU A 113 7.48 10.75 13.68
N ILE A 114 7.46 10.69 12.33
CA ILE A 114 6.70 9.66 11.60
C ILE A 114 7.16 8.26 12.03
N THR A 115 8.47 8.00 12.00
CA THR A 115 9.04 6.70 12.39
C THR A 115 8.69 6.33 13.83
N ALA A 116 8.75 7.28 14.75
CA ALA A 116 8.38 7.07 16.15
C ALA A 116 6.90 6.68 16.30
N ALA A 117 6.02 7.31 15.51
CA ALA A 117 4.58 7.10 15.53
C ALA A 117 4.07 6.02 14.55
N SER A 118 4.94 5.34 13.80
CA SER A 118 4.55 4.26 12.89
C SER A 118 4.74 2.86 13.47
N ALA A 119 3.91 1.95 12.98
CA ALA A 119 4.04 0.50 13.16
C ALA A 119 3.75 -0.22 11.83
N GLY A 120 4.52 -1.25 11.52
CA GLY A 120 4.18 -2.22 10.48
C GLY A 120 3.11 -3.19 10.98
N VAL A 121 2.28 -3.67 10.07
CA VAL A 121 1.32 -4.74 10.32
C VAL A 121 1.51 -5.79 9.24
N GLU A 122 1.61 -7.05 9.65
CA GLU A 122 1.81 -8.17 8.73
C GLU A 122 0.87 -9.33 9.08
N PHE A 123 0.22 -9.88 8.05
CA PHE A 123 -0.52 -11.13 8.15
C PHE A 123 0.33 -12.25 7.57
N ARG A 124 0.58 -13.30 8.37
CA ARG A 124 1.58 -14.32 8.07
C ARG A 124 1.00 -15.73 7.99
N ASP A 125 1.72 -16.61 7.32
CA ASP A 125 1.63 -18.06 7.47
C ASP A 125 2.98 -18.58 7.95
N GLY A 126 3.04 -18.96 9.23
CA GLY A 126 4.29 -19.19 9.94
C GLY A 126 5.18 -17.93 9.94
N GLU A 127 6.38 -18.05 9.38
CA GLU A 127 7.35 -16.95 9.33
C GLU A 127 7.16 -16.03 8.12
N ASN A 128 6.35 -16.42 7.12
CA ASN A 128 6.23 -15.71 5.86
C ASN A 128 5.01 -14.79 5.85
N VAL A 129 5.18 -13.55 5.38
CA VAL A 129 4.05 -12.67 5.03
C VAL A 129 3.29 -13.28 3.85
N LEU A 130 1.97 -13.29 3.92
CA LEU A 130 1.13 -13.81 2.83
C LEU A 130 1.34 -12.97 1.57
N ARG A 131 1.43 -13.64 0.41
CA ARG A 131 1.60 -12.99 -0.91
C ARG A 131 0.26 -12.62 -1.53
N THR A 132 -0.40 -11.64 -0.93
CA THR A 132 -1.72 -11.14 -1.34
C THR A 132 -1.88 -9.70 -0.90
N ASP A 133 -2.62 -8.86 -1.62
CA ASP A 133 -2.85 -7.48 -1.18
C ASP A 133 -3.71 -7.43 0.09
N ALA A 134 -3.35 -6.57 1.04
CA ALA A 134 -4.19 -6.27 2.21
C ALA A 134 -5.26 -5.21 1.91
N GLN A 135 -4.98 -4.30 0.97
CA GLN A 135 -5.89 -3.21 0.62
C GLN A 135 -7.24 -3.76 0.10
N GLY A 136 -8.34 -3.16 0.53
CA GLY A 136 -9.70 -3.54 0.20
C GLY A 136 -10.33 -4.58 1.14
N PHE A 137 -9.54 -5.29 1.97
CA PHE A 137 -10.07 -6.28 2.91
C PHE A 137 -11.02 -5.63 3.93
N HIS A 138 -12.32 -5.95 3.89
CA HIS A 138 -13.36 -5.32 4.73
C HIS A 138 -13.30 -3.77 4.72
N GLY A 139 -12.96 -3.19 3.57
CA GLY A 139 -12.86 -1.73 3.43
C GLY A 139 -11.57 -1.13 3.99
N LEU A 140 -10.55 -1.96 4.28
CA LEU A 140 -9.22 -1.52 4.67
C LEU A 140 -8.61 -0.67 3.54
N ASP A 141 -8.38 0.60 3.82
CA ASP A 141 -7.82 1.56 2.86
C ASP A 141 -7.03 2.64 3.59
N ARG A 142 -6.30 3.47 2.86
CA ARG A 142 -5.51 4.57 3.43
C ARG A 142 -6.39 5.50 4.26
N LEU A 143 -5.83 6.03 5.34
CA LEU A 143 -6.48 6.85 6.37
C LEU A 143 -7.63 6.19 7.13
N LYS A 144 -8.00 4.94 6.82
CA LYS A 144 -8.98 4.22 7.64
C LYS A 144 -8.39 3.97 9.02
N TRP A 145 -9.23 4.24 10.02
CA TRP A 145 -8.95 3.85 11.39
C TRP A 145 -9.08 2.34 11.50
N VAL A 146 -8.07 1.71 12.08
CA VAL A 146 -8.05 0.28 12.32
C VAL A 146 -7.64 -0.02 13.74
N THR A 147 -8.06 -1.17 14.22
CA THR A 147 -7.54 -1.76 15.46
C THR A 147 -7.05 -3.16 15.17
N VAL A 148 -5.77 -3.39 15.40
CA VAL A 148 -5.09 -4.65 15.10
C VAL A 148 -4.77 -5.35 16.40
N LYS A 149 -5.16 -6.62 16.49
CA LYS A 149 -4.73 -7.53 17.55
C LYS A 149 -3.64 -8.43 17.00
N GLY A 150 -2.57 -8.62 17.75
CA GLY A 150 -1.48 -9.50 17.33
C GLY A 150 -0.33 -9.57 18.32
N VAL A 151 0.82 -10.02 17.84
CA VAL A 151 2.06 -10.12 18.60
C VAL A 151 3.05 -9.06 18.13
N ALA A 152 3.61 -8.30 19.08
CA ALA A 152 4.62 -7.30 18.79
C ALA A 152 5.95 -7.96 18.41
N LYS A 153 6.57 -7.43 17.36
CA LYS A 153 7.93 -7.72 16.92
C LYS A 153 8.73 -6.43 16.84
N LEU A 154 9.80 -6.36 17.61
CA LEU A 154 10.76 -5.26 17.56
C LEU A 154 12.00 -5.68 16.78
N ASP A 155 12.43 -4.85 15.84
CA ASP A 155 13.76 -5.00 15.24
C ASP A 155 14.87 -4.38 16.11
N ASP A 156 16.12 -4.57 15.71
CA ASP A 156 17.29 -4.04 16.43
C ASP A 156 17.32 -2.50 16.53
N LYS A 157 16.49 -1.81 15.75
CA LYS A 157 16.34 -0.35 15.74
C LYS A 157 15.12 0.12 16.53
N GLY A 158 14.34 -0.80 17.10
CA GLY A 158 13.12 -0.51 17.85
C GLY A 158 11.91 -0.20 16.95
N ASN A 159 11.96 -0.55 15.66
CA ASN A 159 10.78 -0.45 14.81
C ASN A 159 9.80 -1.56 15.20
N LEU A 160 8.53 -1.19 15.32
CA LEU A 160 7.46 -2.11 15.68
C LEU A 160 6.81 -2.68 14.42
N THR A 161 6.75 -4.00 14.35
CA THR A 161 5.85 -4.76 13.47
C THR A 161 4.88 -5.55 14.33
N VAL A 162 3.58 -5.48 14.03
CA VAL A 162 2.58 -6.34 14.65
C VAL A 162 2.29 -7.50 13.71
N VAL A 163 2.62 -8.72 14.13
CA VAL A 163 2.17 -9.94 13.46
C VAL A 163 0.71 -10.14 13.85
N ALA A 164 -0.19 -9.84 12.92
CA ALA A 164 -1.61 -9.72 13.20
C ALA A 164 -2.29 -11.09 13.35
N ASP A 165 -3.07 -11.25 14.42
CA ASP A 165 -4.06 -12.31 14.57
C ASP A 165 -5.43 -11.86 14.03
N GLY A 166 -5.65 -10.55 13.94
CA GLY A 166 -6.85 -9.97 13.33
C GLY A 166 -6.85 -8.45 13.29
N VAL A 167 -7.69 -7.91 12.42
CA VAL A 167 -7.90 -6.49 12.20
C VAL A 167 -9.39 -6.16 12.21
N TYR A 168 -9.75 -5.13 12.96
CA TYR A 168 -11.04 -4.44 12.87
C TYR A 168 -10.83 -3.16 12.05
N VAL A 169 -11.62 -3.00 10.98
CA VAL A 169 -11.67 -1.78 10.20
C VAL A 169 -12.85 -0.94 10.70
N LYS A 170 -12.58 0.29 11.15
CA LYS A 170 -13.65 1.19 11.58
C LYS A 170 -14.52 1.58 10.37
N PRO A 171 -15.85 1.39 10.44
CA PRO A 171 -16.77 1.72 9.35
C PRO A 171 -16.60 3.16 8.83
#